data_AF-A0A944UXI4-F1
#
_entry.id   AF-A0A944UXI4-F1
#
_cell.length_a   1.000
_cell.length_b   1.000
_cell.length_c   1.000
_cell.angle_alpha   90.00
_cell.angle_beta   90.00
_cell.angle_gamma   90.00
#
_symmetry.space_group_name_H-M   'P 1'
#
loop_
_entity.id
_entity.type
_entity.pdbx_description
1 polymer ?
#
loop_
_entity_poly.entity_id
_entity_poly.type
_entity_poly.pdbx_seq_one_letter_code
_entity_poly.pdbx_strand_id
1 'polypeptide(L)'
;MLDLKQIEQAINIISIEKKIAKEKLVEIIEAAIKTAYKKDYSSKDEEVNVKLDFKTYNIQISIEKTIVKEVTNSATEISFEEL
;
A
#
# COMPACT_ATOMS: atom_id res chain seq x y z
N MET A 1 3.99 -6.69 15.54
CA MET A 1 3.16 -5.78 14.70
C MET A 1 4.08 -4.68 14.20
N LEU A 2 3.97 -4.25 12.94
CA LEU A 2 4.80 -3.15 12.41
C LEU A 2 4.57 -1.88 13.25
N ASP A 3 5.63 -1.26 13.76
CA ASP A 3 5.54 -0.04 14.56
C ASP A 3 5.80 1.21 13.68
N LEU A 4 4.71 1.91 13.32
CA LEU A 4 4.81 3.07 12.44
C LEU A 4 5.50 4.27 13.09
N LYS A 5 5.49 4.39 14.42
CA LYS A 5 6.20 5.47 15.11
C LYS A 5 7.71 5.30 14.95
N GLN A 6 8.19 4.06 15.09
CA GLN A 6 9.60 3.76 14.91
C GLN A 6 10.03 3.92 13.45
N ILE A 7 9.16 3.56 12.50
CA ILE A 7 9.40 3.78 11.07
C ILE A 7 9.49 5.28 10.75
N GLU A 8 8.57 6.10 11.26
CA GLU A 8 8.58 7.55 11.07
C GLU A 8 9.88 8.19 11.58
N GLN A 9 10.34 7.78 12.76
CA GLN A 9 11.62 8.22 13.32
C GLN A 9 12.80 7.85 12.42
N ALA A 10 12.84 6.61 11.92
CA ALA A 10 13.89 6.15 11.01
C ALA A 10 13.87 6.92 9.68
N ILE A 11 12.70 7.16 9.10
CA ILE A 11 12.52 7.96 7.88
C ILE A 11 13.07 9.38 8.09
N ASN A 12 12.76 10.00 9.23
CA ASN A 12 13.24 11.34 9.55
C ASN A 12 14.78 11.41 9.61
N ILE A 13 15.42 10.42 10.25
CA ILE A 13 16.87 10.33 10.34
C ILE A 13 17.48 10.17 8.94
N ILE A 14 17.00 9.19 8.17
CA ILE A 14 17.54 8.87 6.84
C ILE A 14 17.33 10.03 5.87
N SER A 15 16.17 10.70 5.92
CA SER A 15 15.87 11.86 5.09
C SER A 15 16.90 12.97 5.27
N ILE A 16 17.28 13.26 6.52
CA ILE A 16 18.29 14.28 6.86
C ILE A 16 19.69 13.82 6.41
N GLU A 17 20.09 12.61 6.78
CA GLU A 17 21.44 12.09 6.51
C GLU A 17 21.73 11.93 5.02
N LYS A 18 20.75 11.39 4.27
CA LYS A 18 20.89 11.07 2.84
C LYS A 18 20.35 12.16 1.92
N LYS A 19 19.74 13.23 2.48
CA LYS A 19 19.08 14.32 1.73
C LYS A 19 18.03 13.78 0.75
N ILE A 20 17.25 12.80 1.19
CA ILE A 20 16.17 12.19 0.41
C ILE A 20 14.84 12.75 0.93
N ALA A 21 13.94 13.10 0.01
CA ALA A 21 12.59 13.51 0.36
C ALA A 21 11.88 12.39 1.16
N LYS A 22 11.19 12.75 2.25
CA LYS A 22 10.53 11.76 3.12
C LYS A 22 9.48 10.98 2.36
N GLU A 23 8.77 11.65 1.46
CA GLU A 23 7.73 11.08 0.59
C GLU A 23 8.29 9.91 -0.22
N LYS A 24 9.50 10.08 -0.76
CA LYS A 24 10.17 9.03 -1.54
C LYS A 24 10.56 7.83 -0.69
N LEU A 25 10.96 8.04 0.57
CA LEU A 25 11.23 6.93 1.50
C LEU A 25 9.95 6.18 1.86
N VAL A 26 8.85 6.91 2.09
CA VAL A 26 7.53 6.32 2.35
C VAL A 26 7.07 5.47 1.16
N GLU A 27 7.15 6.01 -0.06
CA GLU A 27 6.81 5.28 -1.30
C GLU A 27 7.59 3.98 -1.45
N ILE A 28 8.90 4.00 -1.17
CA ILE A 28 9.75 2.81 -1.23
C ILE A 28 9.29 1.75 -0.21
N ILE A 29 8.95 2.18 1.01
CA ILE A 29 8.50 1.28 2.08
C ILE A 29 7.12 0.69 1.72
N GLU A 30 6.18 1.52 1.24
CA GLU A 30 4.87 1.07 0.77
C GLU A 30 5.00 0.05 -0.36
N ALA A 31 5.88 0.30 -1.34
CA ALA A 31 6.16 -0.63 -2.43
C ALA A 31 6.77 -1.96 -1.94
N ALA A 32 7.66 -1.91 -0.95
CA ALA A 32 8.25 -3.10 -0.34
C ALA A 32 7.18 -3.94 0.40
N ILE A 33 6.31 -3.30 1.18
CA ILE A 33 5.20 -3.97 1.86
C ILE A 33 4.21 -4.55 0.85
N LYS A 34 3.85 -3.80 -0.20
CA LYS A 34 3.00 -4.27 -1.30
C LYS A 34 3.58 -5.53 -1.95
N THR A 35 4.88 -5.55 -2.20
CA THR A 35 5.57 -6.71 -2.81
C THR A 35 5.55 -7.92 -1.88
N ALA A 36 5.82 -7.73 -0.59
CA ALA A 36 5.75 -8.78 0.41
C ALA A 36 4.31 -9.34 0.54
N TYR A 37 3.31 -8.46 0.61
CA TYR A 37 1.91 -8.86 0.67
C TYR A 37 1.46 -9.63 -0.58
N LYS A 38 1.84 -9.14 -1.78
CA LYS A 38 1.55 -9.84 -3.06
C LYS A 38 2.14 -11.24 -3.10
N LYS A 39 3.33 -11.45 -2.51
CA LYS A 39 3.98 -12.76 -2.47
C LYS A 39 3.24 -13.75 -1.58
N ASP A 40 2.72 -13.30 -0.45
CA ASP A 40 2.21 -14.20 0.59
C ASP A 40 0.68 -14.39 0.54
N TYR A 41 -0.08 -13.42 0.02
CA TYR A 41 -1.54 -13.37 0.19
C TYR A 41 -2.37 -13.06 -1.06
N SER A 42 -1.77 -12.54 -2.13
CA SER A 42 -2.55 -12.03 -3.27
C SER A 42 -2.52 -13.00 -4.45
N SER A 43 -3.65 -13.08 -5.16
CA SER A 43 -3.68 -13.74 -6.47
C SER A 43 -2.89 -12.89 -7.47
N LYS A 44 -2.24 -13.51 -8.47
CA LYS A 44 -1.37 -12.79 -9.44
C LYS A 44 -2.03 -11.57 -10.10
N ASP A 45 -3.35 -11.61 -10.23
CA ASP A 45 -4.13 -10.63 -10.98
C ASP A 45 -4.67 -9.48 -10.12
N GLU A 46 -4.59 -9.55 -8.79
CA GLU A 46 -5.11 -8.49 -7.92
C GLU A 46 -4.14 -7.30 -7.84
N GLU A 47 -4.70 -6.09 -7.85
CA GLU A 47 -3.91 -4.88 -7.66
C GLU A 47 -4.00 -4.38 -6.22
N VAL A 48 -2.95 -4.64 -5.46
CA VAL A 48 -2.86 -4.30 -4.04
C VAL A 48 -2.24 -2.91 -3.88
N ASN A 49 -2.87 -2.06 -3.09
CA ASN A 49 -2.34 -0.78 -2.64
C ASN A 49 -2.05 -0.84 -1.15
N VAL A 50 -0.94 -0.22 -0.74
CA VAL A 50 -0.54 -0.09 0.65
C VAL A 50 -0.34 1.39 0.93
N LYS A 51 -0.96 1.88 2.00
CA LYS A 51 -0.73 3.23 2.53
C LYS A 51 -0.34 3.21 3.99
N LEU A 52 0.67 4.00 4.33
CA LEU A 52 1.08 4.28 5.70
C LEU A 52 0.48 5.61 6.16
N ASP A 53 -0.40 5.58 7.16
CA ASP A 53 -0.92 6.79 7.78
C ASP A 53 -0.16 7.09 9.07
N PHE A 54 0.76 8.05 9.00
CA PHE A 54 1.55 8.51 10.14
C PHE A 54 0.77 9.43 11.10
N LYS A 55 -0.44 9.89 10.74
CA LYS A 55 -1.30 10.67 11.65
C LYS A 55 -2.07 9.75 12.59
N THR A 56 -2.62 8.66 12.05
CA THR A 56 -3.39 7.67 12.83
C THR A 56 -2.56 6.47 13.27
N TYR A 57 -1.32 6.35 12.77
CA TYR A 57 -0.41 5.22 12.99
C TYR A 57 -0.99 3.88 12.52
N ASN A 58 -1.75 3.90 11.43
CA ASN A 58 -2.34 2.71 10.82
C ASN A 58 -1.72 2.39 9.46
N ILE A 59 -1.68 1.10 9.15
CA ILE A 59 -1.37 0.60 7.81
C ILE A 59 -2.69 0.22 7.16
N GLN A 60 -2.96 0.79 6.00
CA GLN A 60 -4.10 0.39 5.18
C GLN A 60 -3.61 -0.41 3.99
N ILE A 61 -4.16 -1.62 3.84
CA ILE A 61 -3.97 -2.46 2.65
C ILE A 61 -5.33 -2.57 1.98
N SER A 62 -5.40 -2.27 0.69
CA SER A 62 -6.64 -2.30 -0.09
C SER A 62 -6.40 -2.93 -1.45
N ILE A 63 -7.43 -3.55 -2.00
CA ILE A 63 -7.42 -4.06 -3.38
C ILE A 63 -8.12 -3.02 -4.25
N GLU A 64 -7.46 -2.59 -5.31
CA GLU A 64 -8.02 -1.72 -6.32
C GLU A 64 -8.80 -2.55 -7.34
N LYS A 65 -10.05 -2.13 -7.58
CA LYS A 65 -10.93 -2.75 -8.56
C LYS A 65 -11.51 -1.69 -9.48
N THR A 66 -11.65 -2.05 -10.75
CA THR A 66 -12.30 -1.26 -11.79
C THR A 66 -13.81 -1.49 -11.72
N ILE A 67 -14.58 -0.40 -11.67
CA ILE A 67 -16.05 -0.47 -11.65
C ILE A 67 -16.55 -0.71 -13.07
N VAL A 68 -17.29 -1.80 -13.27
CA VAL A 68 -17.80 -2.22 -14.59
C VAL A 68 -19.29 -2.58 -14.53
N LYS A 69 -19.92 -2.71 -15.70
CA LYS A 69 -21.31 -3.19 -15.81
C LYS A 69 -21.40 -4.71 -15.76
N GLU A 70 -20.55 -5.39 -16.52
CA GLU A 70 -20.45 -6.85 -16.54
C GLU A 70 -19.04 -7.23 -16.10
N VAL A 71 -18.93 -8.04 -15.05
CA VAL A 71 -17.65 -8.48 -14.49
C VAL A 71 -17.08 -9.60 -15.36
N THR A 72 -15.93 -9.35 -15.96
CA THR A 72 -15.17 -10.32 -16.74
C THR A 72 -14.01 -10.91 -15.93
N ASN A 73 -13.45 -10.13 -15.00
CA ASN A 73 -12.41 -10.57 -14.08
C ASN A 73 -12.69 -10.12 -12.63
N SER A 74 -13.20 -11.02 -11.80
CA SER A 74 -13.52 -10.75 -10.39
C SER A 74 -12.33 -10.30 -9.52
N ALA A 75 -11.09 -10.56 -9.94
CA ALA A 75 -9.89 -10.13 -9.21
C ALA A 75 -9.61 -8.63 -9.38
N THR A 76 -9.94 -8.07 -10.55
CA THR A 76 -9.64 -6.67 -10.91
C THR A 76 -10.88 -5.81 -11.10
N GLU A 77 -12.07 -6.40 -11.11
CA GLU A 77 -13.32 -5.72 -11.43
C GLU A 77 -14.38 -5.93 -10.35
N ILE A 78 -15.28 -4.94 -10.21
CA ILE A 78 -16.47 -5.00 -9.37
C ILE A 78 -17.65 -4.42 -10.13
N SER A 79 -18.84 -5.00 -9.99
CA SER A 79 -20.03 -4.49 -10.66
C SER A 79 -20.51 -3.18 -10.01
N PHE A 80 -21.13 -2.29 -10.78
CA PHE A 80 -21.77 -1.09 -10.23
C PHE A 80 -22.88 -1.42 -9.22
N GLU A 81 -23.52 -2.59 -9.35
CA GLU A 81 -24.61 -3.02 -8.47
C GLU A 81 -24.11 -3.48 -7.08
N GLU A 82 -22.81 -3.75 -6.94
CA GLU A 82 -22.17 -4.18 -5.69
C GLU A 82 -21.54 -3.04 -4.88
N LEU A 83 -21.67 -1.79 -5.34
CA LEU A 83 -21.28 -0.58 -4.62
C LEU A 83 -22.36 -0.11 -3.63
#